data_AF-A0A285UQY2-F1
#
_entry.id   AF-A0A285UQY2-F1
#
_cell.length_a   1.000
_cell.length_b   1.000
_cell.length_c   1.000
_cell.angle_alpha   90.00
_cell.angle_beta   90.00
_cell.angle_gamma   90.00
#
_symmetry.space_group_name_H-M   'P 1'
#
loop_
_entity.id
_entity.type
_entity.pdbx_description
1 polymer ?
#
loop_
_entity_poly.entity_id
_entity_poly.type
_entity_poly.pdbx_seq_one_letter_code
_entity_poly.pdbx_strand_id
1 'polypeptide(L)'
;MPSSEEIRFISYFSVNRMITTRIKDQFDEQSQVKFWELVEYIQKHELTQSSPVFVEFKLSHSGVAYVETSVGVSGGLHYPSLP
;
A
#
# COMPACT_ATOMS: atom_id res chain seq x y z
N MET A 1 0.85 19.74 -28.53
CA MET A 1 1.61 18.90 -27.58
C MET A 1 1.43 19.52 -26.21
N PRO A 2 0.97 18.79 -25.19
CA PRO A 2 0.87 19.37 -23.85
C PRO A 2 2.26 19.81 -23.41
N SER A 3 2.35 20.99 -22.81
CA SER A 3 3.56 21.56 -22.21
C SER A 3 4.08 20.63 -21.11
N SER A 4 5.35 20.20 -21.24
CA SER A 4 6.15 19.32 -20.37
C SER A 4 5.45 18.70 -19.15
N GLU A 5 5.35 17.37 -19.11
CA GLU A 5 5.07 16.65 -17.86
C GLU A 5 6.11 17.01 -16.79
N GLU A 6 5.64 17.52 -15.64
CA GLU A 6 6.48 17.83 -14.50
C GLU A 6 6.82 16.54 -13.75
N ILE A 7 8.05 16.06 -13.89
CA ILE A 7 8.54 14.86 -13.19
C ILE A 7 8.96 15.26 -11.77
N ARG A 8 8.34 14.65 -10.75
CA ARG A 8 8.69 14.82 -9.33
C ARG A 8 9.38 13.58 -8.79
N PHE A 9 10.56 13.75 -8.21
CA PHE A 9 11.27 12.69 -7.50
C PHE A 9 10.92 12.74 -6.01
N ILE A 10 10.30 11.68 -5.50
CA ILE A 10 9.94 11.53 -4.08
C ILE A 10 10.61 10.27 -3.56
N SER A 11 11.41 10.39 -2.51
CA SER A 11 12.12 9.27 -1.89
C SER A 11 11.51 8.93 -0.54
N TYR A 12 11.15 7.67 -0.35
CA TYR A 12 10.69 7.13 0.95
C TYR A 12 11.82 6.29 1.55
N PHE A 13 12.50 6.81 2.57
CA PHE A 13 13.60 6.08 3.23
C PHE A 13 13.09 4.90 4.05
N SER A 14 11.98 5.10 4.79
CA SER A 14 11.32 4.05 5.56
C SER A 14 9.82 4.35 5.65
N VAL A 15 8.98 3.34 5.45
CA VAL A 15 7.55 3.41 5.74
C VAL A 15 7.27 2.49 6.92
N ASN A 16 6.89 3.09 8.05
CA ASN A 16 6.60 2.34 9.28
C ASN A 16 5.17 1.78 9.26
N ARG A 17 4.97 0.65 9.94
CA ARG A 17 3.67 -0.01 10.12
C ARG A 17 2.91 -0.14 8.78
N MET A 18 3.52 -0.79 7.80
CA MET A 18 2.78 -1.12 6.57
C MET A 18 1.79 -2.25 6.83
N ILE A 19 0.59 -2.07 6.33
CA ILE A 19 -0.35 -3.16 6.10
C ILE A 19 -0.29 -3.52 4.61
N THR A 20 -0.30 -4.82 4.32
CA THR A 20 -0.07 -5.35 2.97
C THR A 20 -1.07 -6.46 2.69
N THR A 21 -1.59 -6.47 1.46
CA THR A 21 -2.38 -7.57 0.90
C THR A 21 -1.70 -8.09 -0.36
N ARG A 22 -1.95 -9.37 -0.68
CA ARG A 22 -1.31 -10.07 -1.80
C ARG A 22 -2.36 -10.66 -2.73
N ILE A 23 -2.17 -10.43 -4.03
CA ILE A 23 -2.97 -10.96 -5.12
C ILE A 23 -2.12 -11.96 -5.89
N LYS A 24 -2.62 -13.18 -6.10
CA LYS A 24 -1.89 -14.25 -6.80
C LYS A 24 -2.41 -14.51 -8.21
N ASP A 25 -3.61 -14.06 -8.50
CA ASP A 25 -4.37 -14.32 -9.72
C ASP A 25 -5.42 -13.23 -9.94
N GLN A 26 -6.00 -13.19 -11.16
CA GLN A 26 -7.07 -12.27 -11.54
C GLN A 26 -6.77 -10.80 -11.17
N PHE A 27 -5.56 -10.33 -11.51
CA PHE A 27 -5.03 -9.05 -11.03
C PHE A 27 -5.97 -7.86 -11.26
N ASP A 28 -6.63 -7.77 -12.41
CA ASP A 28 -7.50 -6.64 -12.75
C ASP A 28 -8.71 -6.52 -11.80
N GLU A 29 -9.38 -7.66 -11.54
CA GLU A 29 -10.56 -7.71 -10.66
C GLU A 29 -10.14 -7.63 -9.19
N GLN A 30 -9.13 -8.41 -8.80
CA GLN A 30 -8.70 -8.51 -7.41
C GLN A 30 -8.04 -7.23 -6.91
N SER A 31 -7.45 -6.42 -7.78
CA SER A 31 -6.84 -5.14 -7.35
C SER A 31 -7.85 -4.19 -6.71
N GLN A 32 -9.06 -4.10 -7.26
CA GLN A 32 -10.11 -3.24 -6.69
C GLN A 32 -10.63 -3.79 -5.36
N VAL A 33 -10.87 -5.11 -5.29
CA VAL A 33 -11.31 -5.79 -4.07
C VAL A 33 -10.28 -5.57 -2.96
N LYS A 34 -9.00 -5.82 -3.25
CA LYS A 34 -7.91 -5.69 -2.28
C LYS A 34 -7.66 -4.24 -1.85
N PHE A 35 -7.88 -3.27 -2.72
CA PHE A 35 -7.86 -1.86 -2.34
C PHE A 35 -8.94 -1.55 -1.30
N TRP A 36 -10.19 -1.97 -1.54
CA TRP A 36 -11.27 -1.73 -0.58
C TRP A 36 -11.08 -2.46 0.74
N GLU A 37 -10.58 -3.70 0.72
CA GLU A 37 -10.22 -4.42 1.95
C GLU A 37 -9.21 -3.63 2.80
N LEU A 38 -8.20 -3.00 2.18
CA LEU A 38 -7.24 -2.16 2.90
C LEU A 38 -7.91 -0.92 3.51
N VAL A 39 -8.77 -0.23 2.74
CA VAL A 39 -9.51 0.95 3.21
C VAL A 39 -10.43 0.59 4.38
N GLU A 40 -11.19 -0.49 4.26
CA GLU A 40 -12.07 -0.99 5.32
C GLU A 40 -11.28 -1.37 6.57
N TYR A 41 -10.13 -2.02 6.42
CA TYR A 41 -9.25 -2.35 7.54
C TYR A 41 -8.76 -1.10 8.26
N ILE A 42 -8.31 -0.08 7.53
CA ILE A 42 -7.87 1.19 8.10
C ILE A 42 -9.01 1.84 8.92
N GLN A 43 -10.21 1.91 8.34
CA GLN A 43 -11.38 2.52 9.00
C GLN A 43 -11.80 1.75 10.25
N LYS A 44 -11.94 0.42 10.14
CA LYS A 44 -12.37 -0.45 11.24
C LYS A 44 -11.42 -0.40 12.44
N HIS A 45 -10.14 -0.15 12.20
CA HIS A 45 -9.11 -0.09 13.23
C HIS A 45 -8.75 1.34 13.66
N GLU A 46 -9.50 2.35 13.21
CA GLU A 46 -9.27 3.76 13.52
C GLU A 46 -7.83 4.20 13.23
N LEU A 47 -7.29 3.68 12.12
CA LEU A 47 -5.96 3.99 11.63
C LEU A 47 -6.02 5.17 10.67
N THR A 48 -4.92 5.90 10.57
CA THR A 48 -4.77 6.99 9.59
C THR A 48 -3.74 6.57 8.57
N GLN A 49 -4.06 6.71 7.28
CA GLN A 49 -3.10 6.51 6.20
C GLN A 49 -1.96 7.53 6.31
N SER A 50 -0.71 7.05 6.31
CA SER A 50 0.49 7.88 6.49
C SER A 50 1.42 7.88 5.27
N SER A 51 1.10 7.13 4.22
CA SER A 51 1.83 7.09 2.95
C SER A 51 0.87 6.91 1.77
N PRO A 52 1.31 7.10 0.52
CA PRO A 52 0.59 6.58 -0.63
C PRO A 52 0.40 5.06 -0.55
N VAL A 53 -0.52 4.54 -1.36
CA VAL A 53 -0.62 3.10 -1.62
C VAL A 53 0.48 2.72 -2.61
N PHE A 54 1.27 1.72 -2.25
CA PHE A 54 2.30 1.12 -3.09
C PHE A 54 1.75 -0.14 -3.74
N VAL A 55 1.95 -0.29 -5.04
CA VAL A 55 1.59 -1.51 -5.79
C VAL A 55 2.87 -2.07 -6.38
N GLU A 56 3.23 -3.28 -5.99
CA GLU A 56 4.47 -3.94 -6.40
C GLU A 56 4.18 -5.25 -7.13
N PHE A 57 4.74 -5.41 -8.33
CA PHE A 57 4.70 -6.65 -9.09
C PHE A 57 5.95 -7.47 -8.75
N LYS A 58 5.74 -8.68 -8.20
CA LYS A 58 6.82 -9.53 -7.68
C LYS A 58 6.71 -10.95 -8.25
N LEU A 59 7.85 -11.65 -8.23
CA LEU A 59 7.94 -13.07 -8.53
C LEU A 59 8.29 -13.84 -7.25
N SER A 60 7.65 -14.99 -7.03
CA SER A 60 8.00 -15.88 -5.94
C SER A 60 9.34 -16.56 -6.23
N HIS A 61 9.92 -17.23 -5.23
CA HIS A 61 11.12 -18.05 -5.46
C HIS A 61 10.89 -19.17 -6.48
N SER A 62 9.64 -19.62 -6.63
CA SER A 62 9.23 -20.62 -7.63
C SER A 62 8.83 -19.99 -8.98
N GLY A 63 9.05 -18.69 -9.18
CA GLY A 63 8.75 -17.98 -10.43
C GLY A 63 7.28 -17.60 -10.63
N VAL A 64 6.42 -17.76 -9.62
CA VAL A 64 4.99 -17.41 -9.73
C VAL A 64 4.81 -15.91 -9.51
N ALA A 65 4.16 -15.24 -10.46
CA ALA A 65 3.85 -13.82 -10.35
C ALA A 65 2.77 -13.55 -9.30
N TYR A 66 2.94 -12.47 -8.56
CA TYR A 66 1.97 -11.95 -7.62
C TYR A 66 2.10 -10.43 -7.50
N VAL A 67 1.04 -9.78 -7.03
CA VAL A 67 1.02 -8.35 -6.75
C VAL A 67 0.87 -8.15 -5.25
N GLU A 68 1.61 -7.20 -4.69
CA GLU A 68 1.42 -6.72 -3.33
C GLU A 68 0.93 -5.28 -3.35
N THR A 69 -0.15 -5.03 -2.62
CA THR A 69 -0.68 -3.69 -2.38
C THR A 69 -0.45 -3.36 -0.92
N SER A 70 0.27 -2.28 -0.67
CA SER A 70 0.74 -1.90 0.66
C SER A 70 0.45 -0.45 0.98
N VAL A 71 0.22 -0.13 2.25
CA VAL A 71 0.04 1.25 2.71
C VAL A 71 0.56 1.40 4.13
N GLY A 72 1.30 2.49 4.39
CA GLY A 72 1.74 2.88 5.72
C GLY A 72 0.59 3.48 6.52
N VAL A 73 0.52 3.13 7.80
CA VAL A 73 -0.52 3.62 8.72
C VAL A 73 0.06 4.13 10.04
N SER A 74 -0.65 5.08 10.66
CA SER A 74 -0.38 5.61 12.00
C SER A 74 -1.65 5.59 12.85
N GLY A 75 -1.53 5.79 14.17
CA GLY A 75 -2.67 5.77 15.10
C GLY A 75 -3.12 4.38 15.58
N GLY A 76 -4.30 4.32 16.22
CA GLY A 76 -4.90 3.13 16.87
C GLY A 76 -4.68 3.06 18.39
N LEU A 77 -5.55 2.32 19.09
CA LEU A 77 -5.74 2.27 20.57
C LEU A 77 -4.49 1.98 21.44
N HIS A 78 -3.31 1.75 20.88
CA HIS A 78 -2.11 1.39 21.63
C HIS A 78 -0.79 2.02 21.15
N TYR A 79 -0.81 3.17 20.46
CA TYR A 79 0.46 3.80 20.10
C TYR A 79 0.91 4.84 21.14
N PRO A 80 1.99 4.57 21.92
CA PRO A 80 2.65 5.64 22.63
C PRO A 80 3.26 6.57 21.58
N SER A 81 2.90 7.85 21.65
CA SER A 81 3.66 8.91 20.99
C SER A 81 5.12 8.76 21.41
N LEU A 82 6.00 8.38 20.49
CA LEU A 82 7.43 8.49 20.73
C LEU A 82 7.75 9.99 20.93
N PRO A 83 8.57 10.32 21.93
CA PRO A 83 8.92 11.70 22.26
C PRO A 83 9.71 12.40 21.14
#